data_AF-R7KRQ6-F1
#
_entry.id   AF-R7KRQ6-F1
#
_cell.length_a   1.000
_cell.length_b   1.000
_cell.length_c   1.000
_cell.angle_alpha   90.00
_cell.angle_beta   90.00
_cell.angle_gamma   90.00
#
_symmetry.space_group_name_H-M   'P 1'
#
loop_
_entity.id
_entity.type
_entity.pdbx_description
1 polymer ?
#
loop_
_entity_poly.entity_id
_entity_poly.type
_entity_poly.pdbx_seq_one_letter_code
_entity_poly.pdbx_strand_id
1 'polypeptide(L)'
;MIDIHSHILPGIDDGSKNLRMSLGLIDMLIDQGIDTVAATPHFYADRVSVEKFLSRRQRAYESLAEALENTPKAPKILLGAEVAYYSGISSLEGLDSLCIGDSSTLLLEMPLSAWSEYMISEVLNISCSGITVVIAHIERPLPRQKKKNIWRLIENGVVIQSNASFFNSVVTRGKAMRLLRSGFIHLLGSDCHNLTDRPPAIGSAYEHIEKKLGRSYVERITETGNALLGL
;
A
#
# COMPACT_ATOMS: atom_id res chain seq x y z
N MET A 1 -7.95 -11.08 -6.32
CA MET A 1 -7.08 -9.91 -6.58
C MET A 1 -6.72 -9.27 -5.25
N ILE A 2 -5.53 -8.66 -5.17
CA ILE A 2 -5.02 -8.07 -3.93
C ILE A 2 -5.07 -6.54 -3.99
N ASP A 3 -5.46 -5.94 -2.87
CA ASP A 3 -5.22 -4.54 -2.54
C ASP A 3 -4.17 -4.42 -1.42
N ILE A 4 -2.96 -3.95 -1.72
CA ILE A 4 -1.84 -3.92 -0.76
C ILE A 4 -1.77 -2.64 0.08
N HIS A 5 -2.65 -1.67 -0.15
CA HIS A 5 -2.62 -0.40 0.56
C HIS A 5 -4.05 0.12 0.75
N SER A 6 -4.52 0.11 1.99
CA SER A 6 -5.86 0.60 2.33
C SER A 6 -5.98 1.05 3.79
N HIS A 7 -6.86 2.03 4.06
CA HIS A 7 -7.13 2.54 5.41
C HIS A 7 -8.52 2.13 5.88
N ILE A 8 -8.74 0.80 5.89
CA ILE A 8 -10.02 0.18 6.19
C ILE A 8 -10.29 -0.03 7.68
N LEU A 9 -9.28 0.06 8.55
CA LEU A 9 -9.48 -0.16 9.99
C LEU A 9 -10.20 1.01 10.65
N PRO A 10 -11.21 0.74 11.49
CA PRO A 10 -12.06 1.80 12.05
C PRO A 10 -11.33 2.61 13.14
N GLY A 11 -11.34 3.93 13.00
CA GLY A 11 -11.01 4.89 14.06
C GLY A 11 -9.53 4.94 14.48
N ILE A 12 -8.60 4.48 13.63
CA ILE A 12 -7.18 4.44 13.95
C ILE A 12 -6.38 5.61 13.36
N ASP A 13 -6.73 6.07 12.16
CA ASP A 13 -6.10 7.18 11.42
C ASP A 13 -7.15 8.04 10.69
N ASP A 14 -6.78 8.71 9.59
CA ASP A 14 -7.65 9.56 8.78
C ASP A 14 -8.48 8.79 7.73
N GLY A 15 -8.36 7.46 7.70
CA GLY A 15 -9.19 6.57 6.89
C GLY A 15 -10.59 6.37 7.47
N SER A 16 -10.98 5.10 7.60
CA SER A 16 -12.30 4.76 8.10
C SER A 16 -12.55 5.32 9.50
N LYS A 17 -13.55 6.19 9.64
CA LYS A 17 -13.84 6.86 10.92
C LYS A 17 -14.52 5.96 11.95
N ASN A 18 -15.17 4.88 11.50
CA ASN A 18 -15.94 3.97 12.36
C ASN A 18 -16.25 2.65 11.64
N LEU A 19 -16.73 1.68 12.41
CA LEU A 19 -17.04 0.34 11.93
C LEU A 19 -18.00 0.32 10.73
N ARG A 20 -19.04 1.16 10.73
CA ARG A 20 -20.01 1.25 9.61
C ARG A 20 -19.32 1.65 8.30
N MET A 21 -18.39 2.59 8.37
CA MET A 21 -17.62 3.01 7.18
C MET A 21 -16.68 1.90 6.72
N SER A 22 -16.03 1.18 7.65
CA SER A 22 -15.18 0.04 7.32
C SER A 22 -15.94 -1.06 6.59
N LEU A 23 -17.14 -1.42 7.08
CA LEU A 23 -18.00 -2.41 6.42
C LEU A 23 -18.37 -1.97 4.99
N GLY A 24 -18.72 -0.69 4.79
CA GLY A 24 -18.99 -0.18 3.45
C GLY A 24 -17.77 -0.21 2.51
N LEU A 25 -16.56 0.05 3.04
CA LEU A 25 -15.33 -0.07 2.26
C LEU A 25 -15.07 -1.53 1.85
N ILE A 26 -15.31 -2.46 2.77
CA ILE A 26 -15.20 -3.91 2.51
C ILE A 26 -16.22 -4.34 1.44
N ASP A 27 -17.48 -3.92 1.54
CA ASP A 27 -18.50 -4.23 0.52
C ASP A 27 -18.06 -3.77 -0.87
N MET A 28 -17.52 -2.55 -0.98
CA MET A 28 -17.00 -2.02 -2.25
C MET A 28 -15.79 -2.81 -2.78
N LEU A 29 -14.93 -3.33 -1.89
CA LEU A 29 -13.80 -4.19 -2.27
C LEU A 29 -14.30 -5.56 -2.77
N ILE A 30 -15.31 -6.14 -2.11
CA ILE A 30 -15.96 -7.39 -2.53
C ILE A 30 -16.57 -7.24 -3.93
N ASP A 31 -17.31 -6.15 -4.17
CA ASP A 31 -17.92 -5.85 -5.46
C ASP A 31 -16.88 -5.70 -6.59
N GLN A 32 -15.65 -5.33 -6.23
CA GLN A 32 -14.51 -5.25 -7.15
C GLN A 32 -13.73 -6.56 -7.30
N GLY A 33 -14.15 -7.64 -6.64
CA GLY A 33 -13.49 -8.95 -6.72
C GLY A 33 -12.14 -9.00 -5.98
N ILE A 34 -11.97 -8.16 -4.96
CA ILE A 34 -10.82 -8.23 -4.05
C ILE A 34 -11.04 -9.36 -3.06
N ASP A 35 -10.07 -10.27 -2.99
CA ASP A 35 -10.09 -11.43 -2.09
C ASP A 35 -9.09 -11.31 -0.93
N THR A 36 -8.10 -10.44 -1.06
CA THR A 36 -7.13 -10.12 -0.01
C THR A 36 -6.89 -8.62 0.04
N VAL A 37 -6.94 -8.04 1.23
CA VAL A 37 -6.69 -6.62 1.47
C VAL A 37 -5.67 -6.45 2.59
N ALA A 38 -4.65 -5.64 2.35
CA ALA A 38 -3.75 -5.19 3.40
C ALA A 38 -4.32 -3.93 4.05
N ALA A 39 -4.59 -4.02 5.34
CA ALA A 39 -4.93 -2.89 6.19
C ALA A 39 -3.63 -2.22 6.65
N THR A 40 -3.35 -1.04 6.11
CA THR A 40 -2.08 -0.32 6.28
C THR A 40 -2.31 1.07 6.88
N PRO A 41 -2.88 1.16 8.10
CA PRO A 41 -3.10 2.47 8.70
C PRO A 41 -1.77 3.21 8.92
N HIS A 42 -1.82 4.53 8.95
CA HIS A 42 -0.62 5.35 9.09
C HIS A 42 0.12 5.09 10.41
N PHE A 43 1.43 4.87 10.32
CA PHE A 43 2.34 4.85 11.45
C PHE A 43 3.34 6.01 11.35
N TYR A 44 3.36 6.83 12.40
CA TYR A 44 4.26 7.98 12.54
C TYR A 44 5.14 7.78 13.76
N ALA A 45 6.41 7.41 13.54
CA ALA A 45 7.35 7.06 14.61
C ALA A 45 7.65 8.23 15.57
N ASP A 46 7.47 9.47 15.12
CA ASP A 46 7.60 10.68 15.93
C ASP A 46 6.39 10.93 16.86
N ARG A 47 5.28 10.22 16.66
CA ARG A 47 4.02 10.43 17.41
C ARG A 47 3.65 9.27 18.31
N VAL A 48 3.99 8.04 17.94
CA VAL A 48 3.57 6.84 18.66
C VAL A 48 4.64 5.75 18.60
N SER A 49 4.82 5.02 19.70
CA SER A 49 5.70 3.85 19.71
C SER A 49 5.10 2.71 18.89
N VAL A 50 5.96 1.82 18.38
CA VAL A 50 5.56 0.62 17.66
C VAL A 50 4.55 -0.18 18.47
N GLU A 51 4.84 -0.50 19.73
CA GLU A 51 3.94 -1.25 20.63
C GLU A 51 2.54 -0.63 20.75
N LYS A 52 2.45 0.69 20.98
CA LYS A 52 1.17 1.40 21.12
C LYS A 52 0.38 1.38 19.82
N PHE A 53 1.06 1.53 18.68
CA PHE A 53 0.44 1.44 17.37
C PHE A 53 -0.10 0.02 17.13
N LEU A 54 0.69 -1.02 17.36
CA LEU A 54 0.30 -2.41 17.18
C LEU A 54 -0.92 -2.78 18.03
N SER A 55 -0.95 -2.37 19.31
CA SER A 55 -2.10 -2.57 20.19
C SER A 55 -3.38 -1.87 19.70
N ARG A 56 -3.25 -0.66 19.13
CA ARG A 56 -4.40 0.05 18.53
C ARG A 56 -4.87 -0.62 17.24
N ARG A 57 -3.93 -1.03 16.38
CA ARG A 57 -4.20 -1.74 15.12
C ARG A 57 -4.95 -3.04 15.38
N GLN A 58 -4.48 -3.82 16.36
CA GLN A 58 -5.09 -5.08 16.74
C GLN A 58 -6.53 -4.90 17.24
N ARG A 59 -6.79 -3.93 18.14
CA ARG A 59 -8.16 -3.65 18.61
C ARG A 59 -9.10 -3.19 17.50
N ALA A 60 -8.62 -2.34 16.60
CA ALA A 60 -9.42 -1.89 15.46
C ALA A 60 -9.74 -3.04 14.50
N TYR A 61 -8.78 -3.94 14.29
CA TYR A 61 -8.98 -5.16 13.52
C TYR A 61 -9.98 -6.11 14.17
N GLU A 62 -9.85 -6.39 15.47
CA GLU A 62 -10.77 -7.29 16.20
C GLU A 62 -12.22 -6.81 16.08
N SER A 63 -12.46 -5.51 16.25
CA SER A 63 -13.80 -4.93 16.07
C SER A 63 -14.34 -5.09 14.65
N LEU A 64 -13.48 -5.00 13.63
CA LEU A 64 -13.88 -5.21 12.24
C LEU A 64 -14.10 -6.70 11.94
N ALA A 65 -13.23 -7.57 12.44
CA ALA A 65 -13.30 -9.02 12.24
C ALA A 65 -14.57 -9.62 12.87
N GLU A 66 -14.94 -9.19 14.08
CA GLU A 66 -16.19 -9.58 14.73
C GLU A 66 -17.41 -9.22 13.87
N ALA A 67 -17.43 -8.02 13.28
CA ALA A 67 -18.52 -7.58 12.42
C ALA A 67 -18.57 -8.34 11.07
N LEU A 68 -17.45 -8.93 10.64
CA LEU A 68 -17.32 -9.67 9.39
C LEU A 68 -17.52 -11.19 9.53
N GLU A 69 -17.65 -11.73 10.75
CA GLU A 69 -17.70 -13.18 11.02
C GLU A 69 -18.75 -13.92 10.16
N ASN A 70 -19.88 -13.27 9.88
CA ASN A 70 -20.97 -13.82 9.07
C ASN A 70 -21.02 -13.28 7.63
N THR A 71 -19.91 -12.75 7.11
CA THR A 71 -19.79 -12.21 5.75
C THR A 71 -19.01 -13.21 4.88
N PRO A 72 -19.67 -14.13 4.14
CA PRO A 72 -19.01 -15.27 3.50
C PRO A 72 -18.03 -14.91 2.38
N LYS A 73 -18.07 -13.65 1.92
CA LYS A 73 -17.22 -13.11 0.85
C LYS A 73 -16.22 -12.06 1.34
N ALA A 74 -16.10 -11.86 2.66
CA ALA A 74 -15.14 -10.91 3.19
C ALA A 74 -13.72 -11.25 2.70
N PRO A 75 -12.96 -10.26 2.20
CA PRO A 75 -11.58 -10.51 1.82
C PRO A 75 -10.74 -10.89 3.04
N LYS A 76 -9.71 -11.71 2.84
CA LYS A 76 -8.68 -11.93 3.84
C LYS A 76 -8.02 -10.61 4.18
N ILE A 77 -8.06 -10.20 5.45
CA ILE A 77 -7.42 -8.97 5.92
C ILE A 77 -6.02 -9.32 6.43
N LEU A 78 -5.00 -8.70 5.84
CA LEU A 78 -3.63 -8.75 6.33
C LEU A 78 -3.32 -7.44 7.06
N LEU A 79 -2.75 -7.52 8.27
CA LEU A 79 -2.40 -6.34 9.04
C LEU A 79 -1.01 -5.85 8.66
N GLY A 80 -0.87 -4.56 8.36
CA GLY A 80 0.39 -3.89 8.10
C GLY A 80 0.38 -2.46 8.63
N ALA A 81 1.26 -1.62 8.11
CA ALA A 81 1.27 -0.20 8.37
C ALA A 81 1.73 0.54 7.12
N GLU A 82 1.17 1.72 6.85
CA GLU A 82 1.85 2.69 5.99
C GLU A 82 2.80 3.49 6.90
N VAL A 83 4.08 3.14 6.86
CA VAL A 83 5.09 3.78 7.70
C VAL A 83 5.54 5.07 7.05
N ALA A 84 5.29 6.20 7.71
CA ALA A 84 5.82 7.48 7.27
C ALA A 84 7.33 7.52 7.49
N TYR A 85 8.09 7.80 6.43
CA TYR A 85 9.53 7.95 6.51
C TYR A 85 9.91 9.04 7.52
N TYR A 86 10.92 8.74 8.33
CA TYR A 86 11.64 9.71 9.14
C TYR A 86 13.14 9.43 9.10
N SER A 87 13.94 10.44 9.42
CA SER A 87 15.41 10.29 9.46
C SER A 87 15.81 9.36 10.59
N GLY A 88 16.50 8.27 10.27
CA GLY A 88 16.87 7.20 11.21
C GLY A 88 15.94 5.99 11.17
N ILE A 89 14.98 5.93 10.24
CA ILE A 89 14.01 4.83 10.10
C ILE A 89 14.68 3.46 9.96
N SER A 90 15.85 3.37 9.32
CA SER A 90 16.56 2.09 9.16
C SER A 90 17.06 1.48 10.47
N SER A 91 17.03 2.25 11.56
CA SER A 91 17.42 1.81 12.91
C SER A 91 16.23 1.75 13.87
N LEU A 92 14.99 1.83 13.36
CA LEU A 92 13.79 1.68 14.18
C LEU A 92 13.70 0.25 14.73
N GLU A 93 13.66 0.13 16.05
CA GLU A 93 13.40 -1.15 16.72
C GLU A 93 11.95 -1.59 16.48
N GLY A 94 11.75 -2.87 16.11
CA GLY A 94 10.43 -3.44 15.82
C GLY A 94 9.87 -3.07 14.44
N LEU A 95 10.71 -2.62 13.50
CA LEU A 95 10.31 -2.30 12.13
C LEU A 95 9.67 -3.51 11.41
N ASP A 96 10.17 -4.72 11.69
CA ASP A 96 9.64 -5.99 11.18
C ASP A 96 8.18 -6.23 11.59
N SER A 97 7.79 -5.78 12.78
CA SER A 97 6.41 -5.93 13.28
C SER A 97 5.40 -5.00 12.58
N LEU A 98 5.90 -4.03 11.81
CA LEU A 98 5.09 -3.12 10.98
C LEU A 98 4.86 -3.66 9.57
N CYS A 99 5.55 -4.74 9.18
CA CYS A 99 5.36 -5.40 7.89
C CYS A 99 3.93 -5.95 7.71
N ILE A 100 3.57 -6.23 6.46
CA ILE A 100 2.24 -6.71 6.09
C ILE A 100 2.12 -8.21 6.33
N GLY A 101 1.17 -8.61 7.18
CA GLY A 101 0.95 -10.01 7.55
C GLY A 101 2.20 -10.62 8.19
N ASP A 102 2.46 -11.88 7.84
CA ASP A 102 3.68 -12.60 8.28
C ASP A 102 4.84 -12.43 7.28
N SER A 103 4.72 -11.52 6.32
CA SER A 103 5.75 -11.27 5.32
C SER A 103 6.82 -10.30 5.83
N SER A 104 7.96 -10.24 5.14
CA SER A 104 8.97 -9.20 5.36
C SER A 104 8.74 -7.98 4.45
N THR A 105 7.49 -7.65 4.13
CA THR A 105 7.14 -6.53 3.24
C THR A 105 6.71 -5.30 4.03
N LEU A 106 7.45 -4.20 3.90
CA LEU A 106 7.17 -2.92 4.56
C LEU A 106 6.65 -1.89 3.56
N LEU A 107 5.45 -1.36 3.79
CA LEU A 107 4.94 -0.22 3.03
C LEU A 107 5.46 1.10 3.63
N LEU A 108 6.25 1.83 2.85
CA LEU A 108 6.92 3.05 3.27
C LEU A 108 6.41 4.26 2.48
N GLU A 109 5.85 5.23 3.18
CA GLU A 109 5.47 6.53 2.64
C GLU A 109 6.68 7.48 2.66
N MET A 110 7.16 7.85 1.47
CA MET A 110 8.28 8.78 1.33
C MET A 110 7.80 10.24 1.27
N PRO A 111 8.61 11.22 1.71
CA PRO A 111 8.23 12.63 1.67
C PRO A 111 7.95 13.12 0.24
N LEU A 112 7.04 14.08 0.12
CA LEU A 112 6.72 14.72 -1.16
C LEU A 112 7.82 15.67 -1.67
N SER A 113 8.82 15.97 -0.84
CA SER A 113 10.01 16.76 -1.17
C SER A 113 11.04 15.93 -1.94
N ALA A 114 12.03 16.59 -2.53
CA ALA A 114 13.14 15.89 -3.19
C ALA A 114 13.89 15.01 -2.17
N TRP A 115 14.11 13.74 -2.51
CA TRP A 115 14.80 12.81 -1.62
C TRP A 115 16.30 13.05 -1.64
N SER A 116 16.90 13.10 -0.45
CA SER A 116 18.35 13.19 -0.29
C SER A 116 19.02 11.82 -0.52
N GLU A 117 20.33 11.81 -0.76
CA GLU A 117 21.11 10.57 -0.82
C GLU A 117 21.05 9.80 0.49
N TYR A 118 20.94 10.51 1.62
CA TYR A 118 20.76 9.88 2.93
C TYR A 118 19.42 9.13 3.01
N MET A 119 18.31 9.76 2.60
CA MET A 119 16.99 9.11 2.57
C MET A 119 17.00 7.84 1.72
N ILE A 120 17.60 7.89 0.53
CA ILE A 120 17.74 6.73 -0.35
C ILE A 120 18.57 5.64 0.33
N SER A 121 19.66 6.01 1.00
CA SER A 121 20.51 5.05 1.69
C SER A 121 19.80 4.38 2.86
N GLU A 122 18.94 5.09 3.59
CA GLU A 122 18.12 4.47 4.65
C GLU A 122 17.14 3.43 4.10
N VAL A 123 16.47 3.73 2.99
CA VAL A 123 15.59 2.76 2.32
C VAL A 123 16.37 1.50 1.93
N LEU A 124 17.56 1.68 1.34
CA LEU A 124 18.42 0.56 0.97
C LEU A 124 18.94 -0.23 2.19
N ASN A 125 19.23 0.44 3.30
CA ASN A 125 19.64 -0.21 4.54
C ASN A 125 18.53 -1.10 5.12
N ILE A 126 17.27 -0.66 5.04
CA ILE A 126 16.11 -1.50 5.40
C ILE A 126 16.06 -2.73 4.48
N SER A 127 16.28 -2.54 3.17
CA SER A 127 16.33 -3.69 2.24
C SER A 127 17.45 -4.68 2.56
N CYS A 128 18.63 -4.20 2.97
CA CYS A 128 19.74 -5.04 3.39
C CYS A 128 19.46 -5.84 4.69
N SER A 129 18.49 -5.43 5.52
CA SER A 129 18.10 -6.17 6.72
C SER A 129 17.11 -7.32 6.45
N GLY A 130 16.84 -7.62 5.18
CA GLY A 130 15.92 -8.68 4.77
C GLY A 130 14.46 -8.23 4.63
N ILE A 131 14.17 -6.93 4.81
CA ILE A 131 12.82 -6.37 4.64
C ILE A 131 12.68 -5.85 3.19
N THR A 132 11.72 -6.38 2.44
CA THR A 132 11.39 -5.82 1.13
C THR A 132 10.58 -4.53 1.30
N VAL A 133 11.14 -3.39 0.86
CA VAL A 133 10.45 -2.10 0.95
C VAL A 133 9.56 -1.90 -0.27
N VAL A 134 8.30 -1.54 -0.03
CA VAL A 134 7.36 -1.05 -1.02
C VAL A 134 7.17 0.45 -0.80
N ILE A 135 7.57 1.28 -1.77
CA ILE A 135 7.31 2.73 -1.70
C ILE A 135 5.85 2.99 -2.11
N ALA A 136 5.10 3.64 -1.22
CA ALA A 136 3.70 4.00 -1.44
C ALA A 136 3.54 5.11 -2.49
N HIS A 137 2.42 5.05 -3.24
CA HIS A 137 1.87 6.09 -4.12
C HIS A 137 2.90 6.98 -4.85
N ILE A 138 3.82 6.34 -5.58
CA ILE A 138 4.98 7.00 -6.21
C ILE A 138 4.62 8.23 -7.06
N GLU A 139 3.42 8.27 -7.63
CA GLU A 139 2.91 9.40 -8.39
C GLU A 139 2.89 10.72 -7.62
N ARG A 140 2.79 10.69 -6.28
CA ARG A 140 2.76 11.88 -5.43
C ARG A 140 4.15 12.54 -5.30
N PRO A 141 5.24 11.84 -4.92
CA PRO A 141 6.57 12.43 -4.87
C PRO A 141 7.25 12.55 -6.24
N LEU A 142 6.87 11.74 -7.24
CA LEU A 142 7.53 11.67 -8.56
C LEU A 142 7.81 13.03 -9.24
N PRO A 143 6.92 14.04 -9.21
CA PRO A 143 7.19 15.34 -9.82
C PRO A 143 8.42 16.07 -9.26
N ARG A 144 8.85 15.74 -8.04
CA ARG A 144 10.02 16.33 -7.38
C ARG A 144 11.26 15.43 -7.39
N GLN A 145 11.15 14.22 -7.95
CA GLN A 145 12.25 13.25 -7.95
C GLN A 145 12.99 13.18 -9.27
N LYS A 146 14.30 12.93 -9.18
CA LYS A 146 15.09 12.46 -10.32
C LYS A 146 14.81 10.98 -10.53
N LYS A 147 14.38 10.59 -11.74
CA LYS A 147 14.10 9.18 -12.06
C LYS A 147 15.24 8.23 -11.74
N LYS A 148 16.50 8.67 -11.87
CA LYS A 148 17.68 7.87 -11.53
C LYS A 148 17.69 7.39 -10.07
N ASN A 149 17.16 8.19 -9.14
CA ASN A 149 17.12 7.85 -7.72
C ASN A 149 16.11 6.72 -7.49
N ILE A 150 14.97 6.79 -8.17
CA ILE A 150 13.93 5.75 -8.08
C ILE A 150 14.42 4.48 -8.76
N TRP A 151 15.06 4.57 -9.93
CA TRP A 151 15.68 3.40 -10.58
C TRP A 151 16.73 2.72 -9.71
N ARG A 152 17.58 3.49 -9.04
CA ARG A 152 18.55 2.92 -8.08
C ARG A 152 17.85 2.12 -6.98
N LEU A 153 16.72 2.59 -6.46
CA LEU A 153 15.95 1.84 -5.46
C LEU A 153 15.40 0.54 -6.08
N ILE A 154 14.79 0.61 -7.27
CA ILE A 154 14.26 -0.54 -8.00
C ILE A 154 15.33 -1.60 -8.28
N GLU A 155 16.50 -1.18 -8.75
CA GLU A 155 17.64 -2.05 -9.05
C GLU A 155 18.19 -2.77 -7.80
N ASN A 156 17.88 -2.26 -6.61
CA ASN A 156 18.24 -2.87 -5.33
C ASN A 156 17.05 -3.55 -4.64
N GLY A 157 16.02 -3.94 -5.40
CA GLY A 157 14.91 -4.77 -4.91
C GLY A 157 13.77 -3.99 -4.24
N VAL A 158 13.80 -2.65 -4.25
CA VAL A 158 12.69 -1.85 -3.75
C VAL A 158 11.53 -1.88 -4.74
N VAL A 159 10.36 -2.22 -4.23
CA VAL A 159 9.13 -2.31 -5.01
C VAL A 159 8.41 -0.96 -4.99
N ILE A 160 7.69 -0.66 -6.07
CA ILE A 160 7.03 0.63 -6.25
C ILE A 160 5.53 0.40 -6.41
N GLN A 161 4.75 0.92 -5.47
CA GLN A 161 3.31 0.95 -5.51
C GLN A 161 2.81 2.29 -6.07
N SER A 162 1.71 2.24 -6.82
CA SER A 162 0.99 3.41 -7.29
C SER A 162 -0.49 3.28 -6.97
N ASN A 163 -1.17 4.39 -6.68
CA ASN A 163 -2.58 4.32 -6.37
C ASN A 163 -3.41 4.01 -7.61
N ALA A 164 -4.46 3.23 -7.42
CA ALA A 164 -5.43 2.92 -8.46
C ALA A 164 -6.02 4.20 -9.09
N SER A 165 -6.25 5.24 -8.30
CA SER A 165 -6.76 6.54 -8.76
C SER A 165 -5.89 7.18 -9.86
N PHE A 166 -4.58 6.91 -9.87
CA PHE A 166 -3.65 7.38 -10.90
C PHE A 166 -3.93 6.77 -12.28
N PHE A 167 -4.45 5.54 -12.33
CA PHE A 167 -4.89 4.83 -13.54
C PHE A 167 -6.31 5.22 -13.94
N ASN A 168 -7.14 5.58 -12.96
CA ASN A 168 -8.56 5.91 -13.19
C ASN A 168 -8.76 7.33 -13.73
N SER A 169 -7.92 8.28 -13.35
CA SER A 169 -8.02 9.65 -13.85
C SER A 169 -7.62 9.77 -15.33
N VAL A 170 -8.48 10.38 -16.15
CA VAL A 170 -8.25 10.60 -17.59
C VAL A 170 -6.95 11.38 -17.83
N VAL A 171 -6.64 12.34 -16.96
CA VAL A 171 -5.45 13.20 -17.07
C VAL A 171 -4.16 12.40 -16.83
N THR A 172 -4.16 11.50 -15.84
CA THR A 172 -2.94 10.81 -15.41
C THR A 172 -2.77 9.41 -16.01
N ARG A 173 -3.86 8.76 -16.45
CA ARG A 173 -3.88 7.38 -16.98
C ARG A 173 -2.83 7.16 -18.05
N GLY A 174 -2.62 8.10 -18.97
CA GLY A 174 -1.60 7.99 -20.01
C GLY A 174 -0.18 7.85 -19.45
N LYS A 175 0.13 8.59 -18.38
CA LYS A 175 1.41 8.53 -17.67
C LYS A 175 1.52 7.27 -16.82
N ALA A 176 0.47 6.91 -16.09
CA ALA A 176 0.40 5.69 -15.28
C ALA A 176 0.74 4.43 -16.10
N MET A 177 0.08 4.28 -17.25
CA MET A 177 0.30 3.15 -18.16
C MET A 177 1.73 3.10 -18.71
N ARG A 178 2.35 4.27 -18.94
CA ARG A 178 3.73 4.34 -19.42
C ARG A 178 4.72 3.90 -18.34
N LEU A 179 4.49 4.32 -17.09
CA LEU A 179 5.33 3.96 -15.95
C LEU A 179 5.19 2.47 -15.60
N LEU A 180 3.96 1.93 -15.62
CA LEU A 180 3.73 0.49 -15.48
C LEU A 180 4.43 -0.30 -16.60
N ARG A 181 4.24 0.10 -17.86
CA ARG A 181 4.86 -0.60 -19.00
C ARG A 181 6.39 -0.58 -18.97
N SER A 182 7.00 0.49 -18.45
CA SER A 182 8.45 0.59 -18.34
C SER A 182 9.05 -0.21 -17.17
N GLY A 183 8.23 -0.85 -16.32
CA GLY A 183 8.71 -1.50 -15.10
C GLY A 183 9.05 -0.51 -13.97
N PHE A 184 8.45 0.68 -13.99
CA PHE A 184 8.66 1.68 -12.94
C PHE A 184 7.65 1.52 -11.79
N ILE A 185 6.45 1.01 -12.11
CA ILE A 185 5.41 0.66 -11.14
C ILE A 185 5.29 -0.86 -11.17
N HIS A 186 5.20 -1.46 -9.98
CA HIS A 186 5.17 -2.91 -9.79
C HIS A 186 3.84 -3.37 -9.19
N LEU A 187 3.25 -2.54 -8.34
CA LEU A 187 2.04 -2.85 -7.58
C LEU A 187 1.00 -1.75 -7.67
N LEU A 188 -0.23 -2.13 -7.39
CA LEU A 188 -1.34 -1.21 -7.14
C LEU A 188 -1.83 -1.33 -5.71
N GLY A 189 -2.35 -0.22 -5.21
CA GLY A 189 -3.11 -0.16 -3.96
C GLY A 189 -4.25 0.83 -4.14
N SER A 190 -5.36 0.62 -3.45
CA SER A 190 -6.47 1.56 -3.53
C SER A 190 -6.14 2.88 -2.83
N ASP A 191 -5.41 2.79 -1.71
CA ASP A 191 -5.17 3.89 -0.78
C ASP A 191 -6.51 4.57 -0.41
N CYS A 192 -7.53 3.73 -0.23
CA CYS A 192 -8.88 4.15 0.09
C CYS A 192 -8.99 4.57 1.56
N HIS A 193 -9.84 5.57 1.82
CA HIS A 193 -10.03 6.14 3.16
C HIS A 193 -11.51 6.26 3.54
N ASN A 194 -12.41 6.45 2.57
CA ASN A 194 -13.82 6.70 2.84
C ASN A 194 -14.69 6.32 1.64
N LEU A 195 -16.01 6.41 1.77
CA LEU A 195 -16.96 5.96 0.74
C LEU A 195 -17.19 6.99 -0.39
N THR A 196 -16.57 8.17 -0.33
CA THR A 196 -16.91 9.32 -1.20
C THR A 196 -15.72 9.84 -1.99
N ASP A 197 -14.78 10.50 -1.32
CA ASP A 197 -13.66 11.23 -1.94
C ASP A 197 -12.51 10.28 -2.29
N ARG A 198 -12.30 9.26 -1.46
CA ARG A 198 -11.24 8.25 -1.62
C ARG A 198 -11.81 6.84 -1.44
N PRO A 199 -12.76 6.41 -2.28
CA PRO A 199 -13.30 5.05 -2.25
C PRO A 199 -12.29 4.04 -2.82
N PRO A 200 -12.46 2.75 -2.50
CA PRO A 200 -11.76 1.69 -3.21
C PRO A 200 -12.15 1.76 -4.69
N ALA A 201 -11.16 1.88 -5.57
CA ALA A 201 -11.38 1.94 -7.02
C ALA A 201 -10.30 1.15 -7.77
N ILE A 202 -9.82 0.06 -7.18
CA ILE A 202 -8.75 -0.77 -7.73
C ILE A 202 -9.24 -1.66 -8.89
N GLY A 203 -10.49 -2.11 -8.89
CA GLY A 203 -11.07 -2.92 -9.96
C GLY A 203 -11.06 -2.19 -11.31
N SER A 204 -11.48 -0.92 -11.32
CA SER A 204 -11.45 -0.09 -12.54
C SER A 204 -10.03 0.20 -13.05
N ALA A 205 -9.04 0.27 -12.15
CA ALA A 205 -7.64 0.39 -12.55
C ALA A 205 -7.17 -0.87 -13.28
N TYR A 206 -7.51 -2.06 -12.76
CA TYR A 206 -7.21 -3.33 -13.43
C TYR A 206 -7.90 -3.44 -14.79
N GLU A 207 -9.18 -3.08 -14.90
CA GLU A 207 -9.90 -3.05 -16.19
C GLU A 207 -9.21 -2.14 -17.23
N HIS A 208 -8.80 -0.94 -16.80
CA HIS A 208 -8.09 0.00 -17.67
C HIS A 208 -6.73 -0.55 -18.11
N ILE A 209 -6.02 -1.26 -17.23
CA ILE A 209 -4.72 -1.88 -17.53
C ILE A 209 -4.93 -3.03 -18.50
N GLU A 210 -5.86 -3.94 -18.23
CA GLU A 210 -6.16 -5.08 -19.10
C GLU A 210 -6.56 -4.63 -20.50
N LYS A 211 -7.47 -3.66 -20.60
CA LYS A 211 -7.92 -3.12 -21.90
C LYS A 211 -6.80 -2.51 -22.74
N LYS A 212 -5.79 -1.91 -22.10
CA LYS A 212 -4.76 -1.12 -22.80
C LYS A 212 -3.42 -1.83 -22.95
N LEU A 213 -3.01 -2.61 -21.96
CA LEU A 213 -1.72 -3.29 -21.90
C LEU A 213 -1.86 -4.82 -21.99
N GLY A 214 -3.06 -5.35 -21.78
CA GLY A 214 -3.35 -6.78 -21.81
C GLY A 214 -3.40 -7.40 -20.42
N ARG A 215 -4.09 -8.55 -20.33
CA ARG A 215 -4.31 -9.31 -19.09
C ARG A 215 -3.02 -9.73 -18.39
N SER A 216 -1.95 -10.00 -19.14
CA SER A 216 -0.64 -10.38 -18.59
C SER A 216 -0.03 -9.32 -17.66
N TYR A 217 -0.39 -8.04 -17.81
CA TYR A 217 0.03 -6.99 -16.86
C TYR A 217 -0.74 -7.07 -15.54
N VAL A 218 -2.04 -7.39 -15.57
CA VAL A 218 -2.86 -7.58 -14.37
C VAL A 218 -2.39 -8.81 -13.60
N GLU A 219 -2.13 -9.90 -14.32
CA GLU A 219 -1.56 -11.14 -13.75
C GLU A 219 -0.22 -10.87 -13.09
N ARG A 220 0.70 -10.17 -13.76
CA ARG A 220 2.01 -9.80 -13.18
C ARG A 220 1.89 -8.97 -11.90
N ILE A 221 1.00 -7.98 -11.87
CA ILE A 221 0.78 -7.16 -10.66
C ILE A 221 0.28 -8.06 -9.52
N THR A 222 -0.66 -8.95 -9.82
CA THR A 222 -1.23 -9.89 -8.83
C THR A 222 -0.19 -10.88 -8.34
N GLU A 223 0.60 -11.48 -9.24
CA GLU A 223 1.70 -12.40 -8.91
C GLU A 223 2.76 -11.71 -8.05
N THR A 224 3.11 -10.46 -8.36
CA THR A 224 4.06 -9.67 -7.56
C THR A 224 3.50 -9.46 -6.14
N GLY A 225 2.22 -9.12 -6.03
CA GLY A 225 1.55 -8.97 -4.73
C GLY A 225 1.53 -10.27 -3.92
N ASN A 226 1.15 -11.39 -4.54
CA ASN A 226 1.14 -12.71 -3.91
C ASN A 226 2.54 -13.11 -3.42
N ALA A 227 3.56 -12.96 -4.27
CA ALA A 227 4.93 -13.31 -3.94
C ALA A 227 5.47 -12.52 -2.75
N LEU A 228 5.16 -11.22 -2.67
CA LEU A 228 5.59 -10.36 -1.55
C LEU A 228 4.89 -10.70 -0.24
N LEU A 229 3.65 -11.17 -0.31
CA LEU A 229 2.83 -11.46 0.87
C LEU A 229 2.82 -12.94 1.26
N GLY A 230 3.50 -13.81 0.51
CA GLY A 230 3.59 -15.24 0.77
C GLY A 230 2.26 -15.98 0.57
N LEU A 231 1.48 -15.58 -0.44
CA LEU A 231 0.14 -16.13 -0.75
C LEU A 231 0.15 -17.08 -1.96
#